data_AF-A0A1V9ECA1-F1
#
_entry.id   AF-A0A1V9ECA1-F1
#
_cell.length_a   1.000
_cell.length_b   1.000
_cell.length_c   1.000
_cell.angle_alpha   90.00
_cell.angle_beta   90.00
_cell.angle_gamma   90.00
#
_symmetry.space_group_name_H-M   'P 1'
#
loop_
_entity.id
_entity.type
_entity.pdbx_description
1 polymer ?
#
loop_
_entity_poly.entity_id
_entity_poly.type
_entity_poly.pdbx_seq_one_letter_code
_entity_poly.pdbx_strand_id
1 'polypeptide(L)'
;MDGNKILTDILEKSEFKSKEQAIASLTYFAHPDTIRDLNNQNIFKIVRNPAKRGEITNDFMNDDNRCAQDIFCWTNKVKTRDFRDLQFNHIYSDPNNFYKYTCLSNIILTPAFLAKLTDTDQKILDLLKYRTFEIYNYNPDQIHFIKPDFYDKIIWRDFLPKQDNIADVFKKKLETSAKNRAISSVRHFGWVFNNFQPMDRQ
;
A
#
# COMPACT_ATOMS: atom_id res chain seq x y z
N MET A 1 22.82 7.67 -19.90
CA MET A 1 22.16 8.85 -19.30
C MET A 1 21.76 8.48 -17.88
N ASP A 2 22.12 9.27 -16.87
CA ASP A 2 21.78 9.00 -15.47
C ASP A 2 20.47 9.69 -15.10
N GLY A 3 19.38 8.91 -15.07
CA GLY A 3 18.04 9.42 -14.76
C GLY A 3 17.90 9.94 -13.33
N ASN A 4 18.67 9.41 -12.38
CA ASN A 4 18.62 9.85 -10.99
C ASN A 4 19.25 11.24 -10.83
N LYS A 5 20.36 11.48 -11.52
CA LYS A 5 20.97 12.81 -11.58
C LYS A 5 20.03 13.84 -12.20
N ILE A 6 19.42 13.52 -13.35
CA ILE A 6 18.45 14.41 -14.00
C ILE A 6 17.27 14.73 -13.08
N LEU A 7 16.69 13.72 -12.41
CA LEU A 7 15.61 13.94 -11.46
C LEU A 7 16.04 14.87 -10.32
N THR A 8 17.23 14.66 -9.78
CA THR A 8 17.79 15.51 -8.70
C THR A 8 17.91 16.96 -9.17
N ASP A 9 18.55 17.19 -10.32
CA ASP A 9 18.75 18.53 -10.90
C ASP A 9 17.41 19.25 -11.15
N ILE A 10 16.37 18.52 -11.57
CA ILE A 10 15.02 19.07 -11.77
C ILE A 10 14.37 19.43 -10.44
N LEU A 11 14.43 18.54 -9.45
CA LEU A 11 13.78 18.75 -8.16
C LEU A 11 14.41 19.92 -7.38
N GLU A 12 15.73 20.09 -7.43
CA GLU A 12 16.43 21.22 -6.83
C GLU A 12 15.95 22.57 -7.38
N LYS A 13 15.61 22.62 -8.67
CA LYS A 13 15.10 23.82 -9.36
C LYS A 13 13.59 24.00 -9.19
N SER A 14 12.86 22.96 -8.82
CA SER A 14 11.42 22.99 -8.56
C SER A 14 11.08 23.63 -7.21
N GLU A 15 9.80 23.66 -6.85
CA GLU A 15 9.34 24.04 -5.51
C GLU A 15 9.70 23.02 -4.42
N PHE A 16 9.90 21.75 -4.78
CA PHE A 16 10.21 20.69 -3.82
C PHE A 16 11.64 20.77 -3.28
N LYS A 17 12.60 21.30 -4.05
CA LYS A 17 14.02 21.43 -3.69
C LYS A 17 14.80 20.14 -3.43
N SER A 18 14.15 19.02 -3.10
CA SER A 18 14.80 17.73 -2.83
C SER A 18 13.87 16.55 -3.13
N LYS A 19 14.45 15.34 -3.18
CA LYS A 19 13.69 14.09 -3.35
C LYS A 19 12.82 13.79 -2.13
N GLU A 20 13.34 14.06 -0.95
CA GLU A 20 12.67 13.82 0.33
C GLU A 20 11.41 14.67 0.44
N GLN A 21 11.51 15.95 0.11
CA GLN A 21 10.37 16.85 0.09
C GLN A 21 9.38 16.49 -1.02
N ALA A 22 9.86 16.11 -2.21
CA ALA A 22 8.98 15.66 -3.29
C ALA A 22 8.20 14.39 -2.90
N ILE A 23 8.86 13.42 -2.27
CA ILE A 23 8.22 12.22 -1.73
C ILE A 23 7.19 12.60 -0.66
N ALA A 24 7.55 13.45 0.29
CA ALA A 24 6.64 13.84 1.37
C ALA A 24 5.39 14.58 0.87
N SER A 25 5.56 15.49 -0.09
CA SER A 25 4.46 16.28 -0.65
C SER A 25 3.57 15.51 -1.63
N LEU A 26 4.12 14.49 -2.31
CA LEU A 26 3.42 13.84 -3.42
C LEU A 26 2.95 12.41 -3.10
N THR A 27 3.41 11.80 -2.02
CA THR A 27 2.98 10.45 -1.61
C THR A 27 1.63 10.50 -0.91
N TYR A 28 0.69 9.66 -1.34
CA TYR A 28 -0.58 9.46 -0.67
C TYR A 28 -0.49 8.32 0.33
N PHE A 29 -0.86 8.64 1.57
CA PHE A 29 -1.10 7.71 2.65
C PHE A 29 -2.60 7.61 2.93
N ALA A 30 -3.06 6.42 3.32
CA ALA A 30 -4.41 6.26 3.87
C ALA A 30 -4.55 7.06 5.17
N HIS A 31 -5.80 7.31 5.60
CA HIS A 31 -6.02 7.94 6.89
C HIS A 31 -5.65 7.00 8.06
N PRO A 32 -4.95 7.46 9.12
CA PRO A 32 -4.61 6.63 10.28
C PRO A 32 -5.80 5.94 10.95
N ASP A 33 -6.94 6.62 11.07
CA ASP A 33 -8.15 6.00 11.64
C ASP A 33 -8.72 4.88 10.76
N THR A 34 -8.71 5.05 9.42
CA THR A 34 -9.10 3.99 8.47
C THR A 34 -8.21 2.75 8.66
N ILE A 35 -6.92 2.96 8.92
CA ILE A 35 -5.96 1.89 9.19
C ILE A 35 -6.20 1.23 10.55
N ARG A 36 -6.56 2.02 11.57
CA ARG A 36 -6.90 1.51 12.90
C ARG A 36 -8.11 0.58 12.86
N ASP A 37 -9.13 0.92 12.05
CA ASP A 37 -10.31 0.06 11.85
C ASP A 37 -9.98 -1.29 11.20
N LEU A 38 -8.82 -1.39 10.53
CA LEU A 38 -8.28 -2.61 9.93
C LEU A 38 -7.27 -3.34 10.85
N ASN A 39 -7.03 -2.82 12.06
CA ASN A 39 -6.07 -3.35 13.03
C ASN A 39 -4.64 -3.55 12.47
N ASN A 40 -4.21 -2.76 11.47
CA ASN A 40 -2.92 -2.95 10.78
C ASN A 40 -2.72 -4.37 10.18
N GLN A 41 -3.79 -5.09 9.88
CA GLN A 41 -3.70 -6.46 9.35
C GLN A 41 -3.76 -6.47 7.81
N ASN A 42 -3.25 -7.56 7.23
CA ASN A 42 -3.52 -7.88 5.83
C ASN A 42 -5.03 -8.07 5.62
N ILE A 43 -5.57 -7.60 4.50
CA ILE A 43 -7.00 -7.72 4.24
C ILE A 43 -7.34 -9.11 3.68
N PHE A 44 -6.49 -9.66 2.82
CA PHE A 44 -6.66 -10.97 2.20
C PHE A 44 -5.38 -11.81 2.32
N LYS A 45 -5.51 -13.15 2.32
CA LYS A 45 -4.35 -14.06 2.24
C LYS A 45 -3.89 -14.18 0.78
N ILE A 46 -3.12 -13.18 0.34
CA ILE A 46 -2.63 -13.05 -1.04
C ILE A 46 -1.14 -12.72 -1.03
N VAL A 47 -0.40 -13.24 -1.99
CA VAL A 47 1.00 -12.90 -2.27
C VAL A 47 1.19 -12.54 -3.74
N ARG A 48 2.29 -11.89 -4.10
CA ARG A 48 2.61 -11.55 -5.49
C ARG A 48 3.37 -12.68 -6.17
N ASN A 49 2.74 -13.34 -7.13
CA ASN A 49 3.40 -14.24 -8.07
C ASN A 49 2.70 -14.19 -9.44
N PRO A 50 3.13 -13.30 -10.35
CA PRO A 50 2.46 -13.10 -11.63
C PRO A 50 2.41 -14.36 -12.51
N ALA A 51 3.42 -15.24 -12.39
CA ALA A 51 3.51 -16.48 -13.16
C ALA A 51 2.46 -17.51 -12.74
N LYS A 52 2.05 -17.45 -11.47
CA LYS A 52 1.05 -18.35 -10.86
C LYS A 52 -0.26 -17.64 -10.54
N ARG A 53 -0.56 -16.52 -11.19
CA ARG A 53 -1.72 -15.69 -10.82
C ARG A 53 -3.02 -16.53 -10.76
N GLY A 54 -3.76 -16.40 -9.67
CA GLY A 54 -4.99 -17.15 -9.41
C GLY A 54 -4.80 -18.56 -8.83
N GLU A 55 -3.57 -19.10 -8.79
CA GLU A 55 -3.27 -20.36 -8.11
C GLU A 55 -3.48 -20.19 -6.59
N ILE A 56 -4.25 -21.11 -6.01
CA ILE A 56 -4.57 -21.17 -4.57
C ILE A 56 -3.73 -22.29 -3.95
N THR A 57 -3.02 -21.96 -2.88
CA THR A 57 -2.28 -22.92 -2.05
C THR A 57 -3.11 -23.29 -0.82
N ASN A 58 -2.51 -24.00 0.14
CA ASN A 58 -3.16 -24.27 1.43
C ASN A 58 -3.30 -23.00 2.30
N ASP A 59 -2.49 -21.97 2.06
CA ASP A 59 -2.35 -20.83 2.97
C ASP A 59 -2.71 -19.49 2.34
N PHE A 60 -2.54 -19.34 1.02
CA PHE A 60 -2.73 -18.07 0.32
C PHE A 60 -3.05 -18.26 -1.16
N MET A 61 -3.43 -17.17 -1.83
CA MET A 61 -3.61 -17.10 -3.28
C MET A 61 -2.51 -16.24 -3.93
N ASN A 62 -2.04 -16.63 -5.10
CA ASN A 62 -1.10 -15.86 -5.90
C ASN A 62 -1.81 -14.79 -6.74
N ASP A 63 -1.26 -13.58 -6.82
CA ASP A 63 -1.78 -12.47 -7.63
C ASP A 63 -0.68 -11.70 -8.39
N ASP A 64 -1.08 -10.86 -9.33
CA ASP A 64 -0.20 -10.04 -10.20
C ASP A 64 -0.13 -8.56 -9.78
N ASN A 65 -0.51 -8.24 -8.53
CA ASN A 65 -0.65 -6.90 -7.94
C ASN A 65 -2.00 -6.23 -8.11
N ARG A 66 -2.93 -6.83 -8.87
CA ARG A 66 -4.28 -6.28 -9.00
C ARG A 66 -5.02 -6.18 -7.67
N CYS A 67 -4.90 -7.17 -6.79
CA CYS A 67 -5.63 -7.22 -5.53
C CYS A 67 -5.15 -6.12 -4.56
N ALA A 68 -3.84 -5.84 -4.51
CA ALA A 68 -3.31 -4.74 -3.70
C ALA A 68 -3.85 -3.37 -4.17
N GLN A 69 -3.94 -3.17 -5.49
CA GLN A 69 -4.56 -1.96 -6.07
C GLN A 69 -6.05 -1.86 -5.75
N ASP A 70 -6.79 -2.95 -5.96
CA ASP A 70 -8.22 -3.01 -5.69
C ASP A 70 -8.50 -2.72 -4.20
N ILE A 71 -7.75 -3.33 -3.27
CA ILE A 71 -7.84 -3.07 -1.83
C ILE A 71 -7.65 -1.59 -1.51
N PHE A 72 -6.56 -1.00 -2.00
CA PHE A 72 -6.29 0.41 -1.73
C PHE A 72 -7.43 1.29 -2.26
N CYS A 73 -7.91 1.00 -3.48
CA CYS A 73 -8.97 1.77 -4.11
C CYS A 73 -10.32 1.60 -3.39
N TRP A 74 -10.67 0.38 -2.99
CA TRP A 74 -11.92 0.09 -2.30
C TRP A 74 -11.95 0.72 -0.91
N THR A 75 -10.87 0.56 -0.14
CA THR A 75 -10.78 1.16 1.20
C THR A 75 -10.91 2.66 1.12
N ASN A 76 -10.21 3.31 0.19
CA ASN A 76 -10.19 4.78 0.08
C ASN A 76 -11.34 5.35 -0.78
N LYS A 77 -12.27 4.53 -1.28
CA LYS A 77 -13.40 4.91 -2.15
C LYS A 77 -12.99 5.71 -3.40
N VAL A 78 -11.84 5.37 -3.97
CA VAL A 78 -11.26 5.99 -5.16
C VAL A 78 -11.25 5.01 -6.33
N LYS A 79 -11.13 5.52 -7.57
CA LYS A 79 -11.05 4.66 -8.76
C LYS A 79 -9.62 4.69 -9.29
N THR A 80 -9.12 3.54 -9.76
CA THR A 80 -7.78 3.44 -10.36
C THR A 80 -7.57 4.43 -11.51
N ARG A 81 -8.62 4.72 -12.28
CA ARG A 81 -8.58 5.66 -13.41
C ARG A 81 -8.32 7.12 -12.98
N ASP A 82 -8.53 7.44 -11.70
CA ASP A 82 -8.30 8.76 -11.14
C ASP A 82 -6.79 8.97 -10.84
N PHE A 83 -5.97 7.92 -11.01
CA PHE A 83 -4.54 7.88 -10.67
C PHE A 83 -3.65 7.46 -11.84
N ARG A 84 -3.83 8.07 -13.02
CA ARG A 84 -3.14 7.65 -14.26
C ARG A 84 -1.61 7.76 -14.19
N ASP A 85 -1.08 8.69 -13.39
CA ASP A 85 0.36 8.92 -13.25
C ASP A 85 0.89 8.56 -11.85
N LEU A 86 0.16 7.72 -11.12
CA LEU A 86 0.59 7.19 -9.83
C LEU A 86 0.89 5.70 -9.91
N GLN A 87 1.78 5.25 -9.05
CA GLN A 87 2.14 3.86 -8.87
C GLN A 87 1.83 3.44 -7.43
N PHE A 88 1.28 2.23 -7.28
CA PHE A 88 1.11 1.58 -5.97
C PHE A 88 2.42 0.91 -5.60
N ASN A 89 2.98 1.28 -4.45
CA ASN A 89 4.24 0.73 -3.95
C ASN A 89 4.04 0.14 -2.57
N HIS A 90 4.87 -0.87 -2.25
CA HIS A 90 4.99 -1.43 -0.92
C HIS A 90 6.22 -0.82 -0.23
N ILE A 91 6.05 -0.36 1.02
CA ILE A 91 7.16 0.23 1.79
C ILE A 91 8.12 -0.85 2.30
N TYR A 92 7.56 -1.95 2.77
CA TYR A 92 8.25 -3.17 3.15
C TYR A 92 8.08 -4.18 2.01
N SER A 93 9.09 -4.25 1.15
CA SER A 93 9.10 -5.16 0.00
C SER A 93 9.32 -6.59 0.47
N ASP A 94 8.24 -7.36 0.55
CA ASP A 94 8.23 -8.78 0.85
C ASP A 94 7.05 -9.44 0.11
N PRO A 95 7.15 -9.55 -1.23
CA PRO A 95 6.03 -9.93 -2.09
C PRO A 95 5.46 -11.31 -1.78
N ASN A 96 6.22 -12.19 -1.11
CA ASN A 96 5.84 -13.55 -0.77
C ASN A 96 5.21 -13.67 0.63
N ASN A 97 5.04 -12.56 1.35
CA ASN A 97 4.51 -12.53 2.70
C ASN A 97 3.08 -12.00 2.73
N PHE A 98 2.11 -12.89 2.92
CA PHE A 98 0.70 -12.52 2.91
C PHE A 98 0.30 -11.61 4.07
N TYR A 99 1.05 -11.56 5.18
CA TYR A 99 0.81 -10.62 6.28
C TYR A 99 1.13 -9.17 5.91
N LYS A 100 2.03 -8.96 4.94
CA LYS A 100 2.47 -7.62 4.50
C LYS A 100 1.83 -7.19 3.19
N TYR A 101 1.57 -8.12 2.29
CA TYR A 101 1.27 -7.80 0.90
C TYR A 101 -0.04 -7.05 0.70
N THR A 102 -1.07 -7.39 1.45
CA THR A 102 -2.38 -6.72 1.41
C THR A 102 -2.66 -5.87 2.65
N CYS A 103 -1.63 -5.59 3.46
CA CYS A 103 -1.74 -4.69 4.60
C CYS A 103 -1.72 -3.24 4.08
N LEU A 104 -2.79 -2.48 4.34
CA LEU A 104 -2.91 -1.12 3.81
C LEU A 104 -1.87 -0.17 4.40
N SER A 105 -1.40 -0.42 5.62
CA SER A 105 -0.30 0.31 6.26
C SER A 105 1.01 0.18 5.48
N ASN A 106 1.15 -0.87 4.66
CA ASN A 106 2.31 -1.12 3.82
C ASN A 106 2.18 -0.57 2.39
N ILE A 107 1.02 -0.01 2.01
CA ILE A 107 0.75 0.40 0.62
C ILE A 107 0.61 1.92 0.54
N ILE A 108 1.37 2.52 -0.38
CA ILE A 108 1.31 3.95 -0.70
C ILE A 108 1.11 4.17 -2.19
N LEU A 109 0.65 5.37 -2.57
CA LEU A 109 0.70 5.81 -3.96
C LEU A 109 1.71 6.94 -4.10
N THR A 110 2.59 6.83 -5.07
CA THR A 110 3.53 7.90 -5.43
C THR A 110 3.35 8.25 -6.90
N PRO A 111 3.74 9.45 -7.33
CA PRO A 111 3.92 9.72 -8.76
C PRO A 111 4.86 8.69 -9.39
N ALA A 112 4.55 8.26 -10.62
CA ALA A 112 5.31 7.23 -11.33
C ALA A 112 6.79 7.62 -11.48
N PHE A 113 7.08 8.92 -11.66
CA PHE A 113 8.46 9.42 -11.79
C PHE A 113 9.26 9.35 -10.47
N LEU A 114 8.61 9.22 -9.33
CA LEU A 114 9.26 9.02 -8.02
C LEU A 114 9.24 7.55 -7.57
N ALA A 115 8.40 6.71 -8.17
CA ALA A 115 8.12 5.36 -7.68
C ALA A 115 9.38 4.50 -7.59
N LYS A 116 10.33 4.64 -8.52
CA LYS A 116 11.57 3.85 -8.46
C LYS A 116 12.40 4.14 -7.21
N LEU A 117 12.35 5.36 -6.68
CA LEU A 117 13.07 5.74 -5.46
C LEU A 117 12.58 4.95 -4.25
N THR A 118 11.30 4.53 -4.23
CA THR A 118 10.76 3.72 -3.13
C THR A 118 11.27 2.28 -3.12
N ASP A 119 12.06 1.87 -4.12
CA ASP A 119 12.70 0.56 -4.17
C ASP A 119 14.23 0.64 -4.07
N THR A 120 14.83 1.76 -4.49
CA THR A 120 16.28 1.84 -4.75
C THR A 120 17.02 2.88 -3.93
N ASP A 121 16.33 3.90 -3.39
CA ASP A 121 16.97 4.96 -2.62
C ASP A 121 16.78 4.68 -1.12
N GLN A 122 17.85 4.25 -0.45
CA GLN A 122 17.80 3.83 0.94
C GLN A 122 17.29 4.95 1.87
N LYS A 123 17.64 6.21 1.57
CA LYS A 123 17.21 7.35 2.38
C LYS A 123 15.70 7.58 2.26
N ILE A 124 15.13 7.37 1.07
CA ILE A 124 13.69 7.43 0.83
C ILE A 124 12.97 6.24 1.47
N LEU A 125 13.55 5.03 1.40
CA LEU A 125 13.03 3.85 2.07
C LEU A 125 12.94 4.06 3.60
N ASP A 126 14.02 4.53 4.22
CA ASP A 126 14.06 4.78 5.67
C ASP A 126 13.09 5.90 6.08
N LEU A 127 12.96 6.93 5.25
CA LEU A 127 11.98 8.00 5.43
C LEU A 127 10.54 7.46 5.42
N LEU A 128 10.17 6.66 4.43
CA LEU A 128 8.83 6.10 4.29
C LEU A 128 8.51 5.10 5.40
N LYS A 129 9.49 4.27 5.78
CA LYS A 129 9.37 3.34 6.91
C LYS A 129 9.15 4.09 8.23
N TYR A 130 9.94 5.12 8.51
CA TYR A 130 9.75 5.96 9.70
C TYR A 130 8.39 6.65 9.68
N ARG A 131 7.98 7.25 8.55
CA ARG A 131 6.64 7.87 8.42
C ARG A 131 5.53 6.90 8.76
N THR A 132 5.62 5.69 8.22
CA THR A 132 4.62 4.62 8.41
C THR A 132 4.56 4.14 9.85
N PHE A 133 5.72 4.00 10.49
CA PHE A 133 5.79 3.73 11.92
C PHE A 133 5.16 4.86 12.74
N GLU A 134 5.48 6.12 12.44
CA GLU A 134 4.92 7.27 13.16
C GLU A 134 3.39 7.34 13.07
N ILE A 135 2.82 7.19 11.87
CA ILE A 135 1.39 7.42 11.65
C ILE A 135 0.51 6.20 11.94
N TYR A 136 1.04 4.98 11.83
CA TYR A 136 0.26 3.74 12.00
C TYR A 136 0.78 2.82 13.09
N ASN A 137 1.93 3.09 13.70
CA ASN A 137 2.65 2.15 14.56
C ASN A 137 2.90 0.79 13.86
N TYR A 138 3.12 0.81 12.54
CA TYR A 138 3.33 -0.40 11.75
C TYR A 138 4.83 -0.70 11.62
N ASN A 139 5.26 -1.80 12.23
CA ASN A 139 6.65 -2.28 12.24
C ASN A 139 6.72 -3.80 12.08
N PRO A 140 6.45 -4.33 10.87
CA PRO A 140 6.31 -5.77 10.66
C PRO A 140 7.64 -6.53 10.83
N ASP A 141 8.77 -5.85 10.67
CA ASP A 141 10.11 -6.43 10.78
C ASP A 141 10.75 -6.21 12.16
N GLN A 142 10.00 -5.62 13.11
CA GLN A 142 10.45 -5.36 14.49
C GLN A 142 11.78 -4.59 14.57
N ILE A 143 12.02 -3.69 13.61
CA ILE A 143 13.26 -2.91 13.55
C ILE A 143 13.17 -1.67 14.44
N HIS A 144 14.32 -1.23 14.94
CA HIS A 144 14.41 0.08 15.60
C HIS A 144 14.48 1.18 14.53
N PHE A 145 13.59 2.18 14.61
CA PHE A 145 13.62 3.31 13.70
C PHE A 145 14.40 4.47 14.28
N ILE A 146 15.31 5.02 13.47
CA ILE A 146 15.96 6.29 13.74
C ILE A 146 15.21 7.35 12.94
N LYS A 147 14.73 8.39 13.62
CA LYS A 147 14.09 9.54 12.97
C LYS A 147 15.11 10.23 12.06
N PRO A 148 14.84 10.39 10.75
CA PRO A 148 15.76 11.13 9.89
C PRO A 148 15.90 12.60 10.31
N ASP A 149 17.11 13.16 10.32
CA ASP A 149 17.39 14.53 10.81
C ASP A 149 16.62 15.64 10.06
N PHE A 150 16.21 15.37 8.83
CA PHE A 150 15.45 16.30 7.99
C PHE A 150 13.93 16.10 8.09
N TYR A 151 13.46 15.11 8.84
CA TYR A 151 12.05 14.70 8.88
C TYR A 151 11.11 15.83 9.33
N ASP A 152 11.53 16.60 10.34
CA ASP A 152 10.73 17.72 10.85
C ASP A 152 10.78 18.97 9.95
N LYS A 153 11.67 18.96 8.94
CA LYS A 153 11.85 20.08 8.02
C LYS A 153 11.03 19.91 6.74
N ILE A 154 10.58 18.69 6.45
CA ILE A 154 9.79 18.40 5.26
C ILE A 154 8.29 18.50 5.55
N ILE A 155 7.54 18.95 4.56
CA ILE A 155 6.09 19.08 4.66
C ILE A 155 5.43 17.88 4.00
N TRP A 156 4.77 17.05 4.80
CA TRP A 156 3.97 15.95 4.30
C TRP A 156 2.64 16.44 3.73
N ARG A 157 2.19 15.80 2.66
CA ARG A 157 0.82 15.95 2.18
C ARG A 157 -0.19 15.43 3.22
N ASP A 158 -1.40 15.97 3.18
CA ASP A 158 -2.53 15.46 3.94
C ASP A 158 -2.86 14.00 3.60
N PHE A 159 -3.37 13.27 4.59
CA PHE A 159 -3.87 11.92 4.36
C PHE A 159 -5.06 11.92 3.38
N LEU A 160 -5.30 10.77 2.74
CA LEU A 160 -6.59 10.54 2.12
C LEU A 160 -7.72 10.69 3.15
N PRO A 161 -8.94 11.07 2.74
CA PRO A 161 -10.04 11.25 3.69
C PRO A 161 -10.31 9.97 4.50
N LYS A 162 -10.61 10.13 5.78
CA LYS A 162 -11.08 9.03 6.63
C LYS A 162 -12.28 8.34 6.00
N GLN A 163 -12.33 7.01 6.10
CA GLN A 163 -13.40 6.20 5.52
C GLN A 163 -14.10 5.40 6.61
N ASP A 164 -15.39 5.63 6.76
CA ASP A 164 -16.24 4.82 7.62
C ASP A 164 -16.86 3.64 6.85
N ASN A 165 -17.29 2.62 7.59
CA ASN A 165 -17.99 1.43 7.11
C ASN A 165 -17.22 0.65 6.02
N ILE A 166 -15.89 0.55 6.17
CA ILE A 166 -15.00 -0.15 5.23
C ILE A 166 -15.46 -1.59 5.03
N ALA A 167 -15.84 -2.30 6.09
CA ALA A 167 -16.34 -3.66 6.02
C ALA A 167 -17.51 -3.81 5.03
N ASP A 168 -18.46 -2.88 5.04
CA ASP A 168 -19.63 -2.92 4.15
C ASP A 168 -19.26 -2.60 2.70
N VAL A 169 -18.30 -1.69 2.49
CA VAL A 169 -17.76 -1.42 1.14
C VAL A 169 -17.20 -2.70 0.54
N PHE A 170 -16.37 -3.42 1.29
CA PHE A 170 -15.81 -4.66 0.80
C PHE A 170 -16.86 -5.77 0.63
N LYS A 171 -17.79 -5.96 1.56
CA LYS A 171 -18.90 -6.93 1.40
C LYS A 171 -19.63 -6.71 0.09
N LYS A 172 -20.04 -5.47 -0.18
CA LYS A 172 -20.70 -5.10 -1.44
C LYS A 172 -19.84 -5.37 -2.68
N LYS A 173 -18.53 -5.13 -2.61
CA LYS A 173 -17.60 -5.43 -3.71
C LYS A 173 -17.47 -6.93 -3.96
N LEU A 174 -17.38 -7.72 -2.89
CA LEU A 174 -17.29 -9.17 -2.94
C LEU A 174 -18.58 -9.80 -3.47
N GLU A 175 -19.75 -9.23 -3.19
CA GLU A 175 -21.03 -9.69 -3.74
C GLU A 175 -21.17 -9.38 -5.24
N THR A 176 -20.76 -8.18 -5.65
CA THR A 176 -21.02 -7.67 -7.02
C THR A 176 -19.98 -8.07 -8.07
N SER A 177 -18.85 -8.63 -7.66
CA SER A 177 -17.69 -8.80 -8.54
C SER A 177 -17.29 -10.26 -8.75
N ALA A 178 -18.22 -11.20 -9.00
CA ALA A 178 -18.01 -12.66 -8.99
C ALA A 178 -16.74 -13.23 -9.68
N LYS A 179 -16.12 -12.49 -10.61
CA LYS A 179 -14.85 -12.86 -11.29
C LYS A 179 -13.58 -12.26 -10.65
N ASN A 180 -13.69 -11.49 -9.56
CA ASN A 180 -12.55 -10.86 -8.91
C ASN A 180 -11.78 -11.89 -8.08
N ARG A 181 -10.45 -11.96 -8.26
CA ARG A 181 -9.58 -12.89 -7.54
C ARG A 181 -9.58 -12.66 -6.02
N ALA A 182 -9.86 -11.45 -5.55
CA ALA A 182 -10.09 -11.19 -4.13
C ALA A 182 -11.21 -12.08 -3.57
N ILE A 183 -12.29 -12.32 -4.33
CA ILE A 183 -13.38 -13.22 -3.90
C ILE A 183 -12.89 -14.66 -3.81
N SER A 184 -12.07 -15.11 -4.77
CA SER A 184 -11.48 -16.45 -4.71
C SER A 184 -10.65 -16.64 -3.44
N SER A 185 -9.84 -15.65 -3.05
CA SER A 185 -9.09 -15.67 -1.79
C SER A 185 -10.04 -15.69 -0.57
N VAL A 186 -11.05 -14.82 -0.54
CA VAL A 186 -12.02 -14.73 0.57
C VAL A 186 -12.80 -16.03 0.76
N ARG A 187 -13.21 -16.70 -0.32
CA ARG A 187 -13.92 -17.99 -0.23
C ARG A 187 -13.06 -19.09 0.40
N HIS A 188 -11.75 -19.08 0.16
CA HIS A 188 -10.87 -20.12 0.69
C HIS A 188 -10.29 -19.79 2.07
N PHE A 189 -10.07 -18.51 2.36
CA PHE A 189 -9.29 -18.08 3.52
C PHE A 189 -9.97 -17.04 4.39
N GLY A 190 -11.16 -16.57 4.03
CA GLY A 190 -11.75 -15.39 4.62
C GLY A 190 -10.90 -14.14 4.42
N TRP A 191 -11.10 -13.18 5.32
CA TRP A 191 -10.53 -11.86 5.30
C TRP A 191 -10.59 -11.21 6.69
N VAL A 192 -9.96 -10.03 6.83
CA VAL A 192 -9.79 -9.38 8.14
C VAL A 192 -11.10 -9.23 8.93
N PHE A 193 -12.23 -8.92 8.28
CA PHE A 193 -13.51 -8.67 8.97
C PHE A 193 -14.29 -9.94 9.34
N ASN A 194 -13.84 -11.12 8.93
CA ASN A 194 -14.43 -12.40 9.36
C ASN A 194 -13.41 -13.32 10.03
N ASN A 195 -12.33 -12.75 10.57
CA ASN A 195 -11.26 -13.49 11.25
C ASN A 195 -10.65 -14.59 10.38
N PHE A 196 -10.53 -14.34 9.07
CA PHE A 196 -9.99 -15.30 8.10
C PHE A 196 -10.69 -16.66 8.13
N GLN A 197 -12.01 -16.66 8.34
CA GLN A 197 -12.85 -17.84 8.20
C GLN A 197 -13.33 -17.97 6.75
N PRO A 198 -13.19 -19.13 6.09
CA PRO A 198 -13.70 -19.34 4.74
C PRO A 198 -15.18 -18.97 4.63
N MET A 199 -15.58 -18.34 3.52
CA MET A 199 -16.99 -18.08 3.22
C MET A 199 -17.57 -19.21 2.38
N ASP A 200 -18.75 -19.70 2.73
CA ASP A 200 -19.41 -20.79 2.01
C ASP A 200 -19.54 -20.52 0.51
N ARG A 201 -19.39 -21.57 -0.29
CA ARG A 201 -19.67 -21.54 -1.72
C ARG A 201 -21.19 -21.50 -1.89
N GLN A 202 -21.77 -20.30 -2.00
CA GLN A 202 -23.10 -20.14 -2.61
C GLN A 202 -23.07 -20.62 -4.07
#